data_AF-A0A2S2NSY3-F1
#
_entry.id   AF-A0A2S2NSY3-F1
#
_cell.length_a   1.000
_cell.length_b   1.000
_cell.length_c   1.000
_cell.angle_alpha   90.00
_cell.angle_beta   90.00
_cell.angle_gamma   90.00
#
_symmetry.space_group_name_H-M   'P 1'
#
loop_
_entity.id
_entity.type
_entity.pdbx_description
1 polymer ?
#
loop_
_entity_poly.entity_id
_entity_poly.type
_entity_poly.pdbx_seq_one_letter_code
_entity_poly.pdbx_strand_id
1 'polypeptide(L)'
;VKNINILNFFLIFYLIVGTVNADYDAHKRLYCLLSMAEAGLMYQTDGTYNYLYCNTRTWSDDITENRIIQENDPAKVFIESFKNNRLADNHDNPDSFCSGYALGHLSYLDYNEV
;
A
#
# COMPACT_ATOMS: atom_id res chain seq x y z
N VAL A 1 -14.85 -25.49 -38.23
CA VAL A 1 -14.26 -24.76 -37.09
C VAL A 1 -14.10 -25.76 -35.96
N LYS A 2 -12.87 -26.06 -35.55
CA LYS A 2 -12.55 -27.11 -34.56
C LYS A 2 -13.19 -26.77 -33.21
N ASN A 3 -13.77 -27.78 -32.56
CA ASN A 3 -14.36 -27.74 -31.23
C ASN A 3 -13.45 -26.98 -30.24
N ILE A 4 -13.79 -25.73 -29.93
CA ILE A 4 -13.26 -25.10 -28.73
C ILE A 4 -13.82 -25.92 -27.57
N ASN A 5 -12.94 -26.69 -26.93
CA ASN A 5 -13.28 -27.48 -25.76
C ASN A 5 -13.85 -26.52 -24.71
N ILE A 6 -15.00 -26.85 -24.11
CA ILE A 6 -15.66 -26.03 -23.09
C ILE A 6 -14.69 -25.64 -21.95
N LEU A 7 -13.70 -26.50 -21.70
CA LEU A 7 -12.59 -26.26 -20.78
C LEU A 7 -11.75 -25.04 -21.16
N ASN A 8 -11.46 -24.83 -22.45
CA ASN A 8 -10.72 -23.66 -22.94
C ASN A 8 -11.53 -22.38 -22.76
N PHE A 9 -12.86 -22.46 -22.87
CA PHE A 9 -13.73 -21.31 -22.61
C PHE A 9 -13.71 -20.93 -21.13
N PHE A 10 -13.78 -21.90 -20.21
CA PHE A 10 -13.63 -21.65 -18.78
C PHE A 10 -12.25 -21.09 -18.44
N LEU A 11 -11.18 -21.61 -19.04
CA LEU A 11 -9.81 -21.16 -18.76
C LEU A 11 -9.60 -19.70 -19.22
N ILE A 12 -10.09 -19.34 -20.40
CA ILE A 12 -10.09 -17.95 -20.89
C ILE A 12 -10.96 -17.07 -19.99
N PHE A 13 -12.15 -17.53 -19.59
CA PHE A 13 -13.03 -16.79 -18.70
C PHE A 13 -12.39 -16.54 -17.32
N TYR A 14 -11.78 -17.55 -16.71
CA TYR A 14 -11.07 -17.40 -15.43
C TYR A 14 -9.81 -16.56 -15.53
N LEU A 15 -9.10 -16.59 -16.66
CA LEU A 15 -7.98 -15.67 -16.90
C LEU A 15 -8.47 -14.23 -17.02
N ILE A 16 -9.53 -13.98 -17.80
CA ILE A 16 -10.10 -12.64 -17.94
C ILE A 16 -10.65 -12.15 -16.59
N VAL A 17 -11.49 -12.94 -15.92
CA VAL A 17 -12.06 -12.62 -14.59
C VAL A 17 -11.00 -12.47 -13.51
N GLY A 18 -9.92 -13.26 -13.58
CA GLY A 18 -8.77 -13.13 -12.68
C GLY A 18 -8.00 -11.83 -12.91
N THR A 19 -7.87 -11.39 -14.17
CA THR A 19 -7.22 -10.11 -14.50
C THR A 19 -8.06 -8.88 -14.16
N VAL A 20 -9.40 -8.95 -14.24
CA VAL A 20 -10.27 -7.82 -13.86
C VAL A 20 -10.49 -7.67 -12.35
N ASN A 21 -10.02 -8.63 -11.52
CA ASN A 21 -10.07 -8.51 -10.05
C ASN A 21 -8.69 -8.24 -9.41
N ALA A 22 -7.66 -8.00 -10.22
CA ALA A 22 -6.32 -7.69 -9.72
C ALA A 22 -6.12 -6.17 -9.57
N ASP A 23 -7.03 -5.49 -8.88
CA ASP A 23 -6.90 -4.05 -8.55
C ASP A 23 -5.77 -3.77 -7.55
N TYR A 24 -5.08 -4.81 -7.08
CA TYR A 24 -4.00 -4.73 -6.12
C TYR A 24 -2.63 -4.89 -6.76
N ASP A 25 -1.80 -3.85 -6.66
CA ASP A 25 -0.42 -3.87 -7.10
C ASP A 25 0.55 -4.21 -5.96
N ALA A 26 1.01 -5.45 -5.94
CA ALA A 26 1.95 -5.94 -4.93
C ALA A 26 3.31 -5.23 -4.95
N HIS A 27 3.76 -4.74 -6.12
CA HIS A 27 5.02 -3.98 -6.21
C HIS A 27 4.87 -2.60 -5.57
N LYS A 28 3.76 -1.91 -5.84
CA LYS A 28 3.43 -0.65 -5.16
C LYS A 28 3.35 -0.84 -3.65
N ARG A 29 2.73 -1.92 -3.18
CA ARG A 29 2.71 -2.22 -1.75
C ARG A 29 4.12 -2.37 -1.19
N LEU A 30 4.94 -3.24 -1.78
CA LEU A 30 6.28 -3.50 -1.27
C LEU A 30 7.13 -2.22 -1.26
N TYR A 31 7.03 -1.41 -2.31
CA TYR A 31 7.70 -0.10 -2.38
C TYR A 31 7.25 0.83 -1.25
N CYS A 32 5.94 0.90 -0.96
CA CYS A 32 5.42 1.66 0.16
C CYS A 32 5.94 1.15 1.51
N LEU A 33 5.91 -0.17 1.73
CA LEU A 33 6.39 -0.77 2.98
C LEU A 33 7.89 -0.49 3.22
N LEU A 34 8.71 -0.57 2.17
CA LEU A 34 10.13 -0.22 2.23
C LEU A 34 10.33 1.25 2.60
N SER A 35 9.61 2.16 1.94
CA SER A 35 9.66 3.59 2.23
C SER A 35 9.25 3.91 3.68
N MET A 36 8.18 3.27 4.19
CA MET A 36 7.76 3.41 5.58
C MET A 36 8.81 2.87 6.57
N ALA A 37 9.51 1.79 6.21
CA ALA A 37 10.58 1.24 7.03
C ALA A 37 11.83 2.13 7.04
N GLU A 38 12.22 2.70 5.90
CA GLU A 38 13.28 3.70 5.78
C GLU A 38 12.99 4.96 6.61
N ALA A 39 11.72 5.38 6.65
CA ALA A 39 11.25 6.47 7.51
C ALA A 39 11.21 6.12 9.01
N GLY A 40 11.41 4.85 9.39
CA GLY A 40 11.32 4.39 10.78
C GLY A 40 9.90 4.20 11.30
N LEU A 41 8.88 4.26 10.42
CA LEU A 41 7.47 4.07 10.76
C LEU A 41 7.06 2.59 10.81
N MET A 42 7.83 1.74 10.13
CA MET A 42 7.65 0.30 10.12
C MET A 42 8.99 -0.42 10.33
N TYR A 43 8.93 -1.70 10.67
CA TYR A 43 10.09 -2.57 10.73
C TYR A 43 9.79 -3.90 10.02
N GLN A 44 10.83 -4.46 9.40
CA GLN A 44 10.77 -5.79 8.80
C GLN A 44 10.96 -6.85 9.88
N THR A 45 10.15 -7.90 9.85
CA THR A 45 10.32 -9.06 10.72
C THR A 45 11.02 -10.20 9.96
N ASP A 46 11.88 -10.94 10.66
CA ASP A 46 12.56 -12.12 10.12
C ASP A 46 11.61 -13.33 10.09
N GLY A 47 10.54 -13.22 9.30
CA GLY A 47 9.65 -14.34 9.00
C GLY A 47 10.25 -15.21 7.91
N THR A 48 10.56 -16.46 8.24
CA THR A 48 11.33 -17.43 7.43
C THR A 48 10.80 -17.70 6.01
N TYR A 49 9.61 -17.20 5.64
CA TYR A 49 9.02 -17.39 4.31
C TYR A 49 8.23 -16.19 3.76
N ASN A 50 8.09 -15.09 4.51
CA ASN A 50 7.42 -13.87 4.04
C ASN A 50 7.99 -12.70 4.83
N TYR A 51 8.61 -11.73 4.15
CA TYR A 51 9.00 -10.47 4.76
C TYR A 51 7.75 -9.73 5.23
N LEU A 52 7.39 -9.89 6.50
CA LEU A 52 6.25 -9.19 7.10
C LEU A 52 6.76 -7.86 7.66
N TYR A 53 6.17 -6.76 7.19
CA TYR A 53 6.39 -5.43 7.75
C TYR A 53 5.33 -5.16 8.81
N CYS A 54 5.74 -4.55 9.91
CA CYS A 54 4.84 -4.17 11.00
C CYS A 54 5.03 -2.70 11.35
N ASN A 55 3.94 -2.02 11.70
CA ASN A 55 4.00 -0.66 12.26
C ASN A 55 4.85 -0.67 13.53
N THR A 56 5.75 0.31 13.70
CA THR A 56 6.38 0.53 15.00
C THR A 56 5.32 0.94 16.01
N ARG A 57 5.55 0.80 17.32
CA ARG A 57 4.54 1.27 18.30
C ARG A 57 4.48 2.79 18.42
N THR A 58 5.55 3.45 18.00
CA THR A 58 5.78 4.88 18.20
C THR A 58 5.55 5.70 16.94
N TRP A 59 5.15 5.08 15.81
CA TRP A 59 5.08 5.75 14.50
C TRP A 59 4.36 7.11 14.55
N SER A 60 3.23 7.21 15.28
CA SER A 60 2.44 8.44 15.39
C SER A 60 3.17 9.52 16.18
N ASP A 61 3.82 9.13 17.27
CA ASP A 61 4.59 10.01 18.14
C ASP A 61 5.88 10.45 17.44
N ASP A 62 6.49 9.57 16.65
CA ASP A 62 7.68 9.87 15.86
C ASP A 62 7.39 10.91 14.77
N ILE A 63 6.22 10.84 14.13
CA ILE A 63 5.75 11.88 13.20
C ILE A 63 5.48 13.20 13.93
N THR A 64 4.78 13.14 15.06
CA THR A 64 4.33 14.32 15.81
C THR A 64 5.50 15.07 16.45
N GLU A 65 6.50 14.34 16.94
CA GLU A 65 7.71 14.90 17.55
C GLU A 65 8.83 15.20 16.52
N ASN A 66 8.57 15.03 15.21
CA ASN A 66 9.54 15.22 14.12
C ASN A 66 10.84 14.41 14.31
N ARG A 67 10.71 13.13 14.70
CA ARG A 67 11.82 12.17 14.86
C ARG A 67 12.12 11.37 13.58
N ILE A 68 11.43 11.66 12.49
CA ILE A 68 11.59 10.97 11.20
C ILE A 68 12.91 11.34 10.56
N ILE A 69 13.65 10.32 10.12
CA ILE A 69 15.03 10.45 9.63
C ILE A 69 15.06 10.59 8.10
N GLN A 70 14.06 10.04 7.41
CA GLN A 70 13.97 10.05 5.96
C GLN A 70 12.51 10.10 5.49
N GLU A 71 12.19 11.04 4.59
CA GLU A 71 10.83 11.25 4.07
C GLU A 71 10.82 11.10 2.54
N ASN A 72 11.04 9.87 2.07
CA ASN A 72 10.90 9.54 0.65
C ASN A 72 9.43 9.24 0.32
N ASP A 73 9.02 9.42 -0.93
CA ASP A 73 7.72 8.92 -1.37
C ASP A 73 7.68 7.38 -1.31
N PRO A 74 6.52 6.77 -0.97
CA PRO A 74 5.25 7.39 -0.57
C PRO A 74 5.13 7.71 0.94
N ALA A 75 6.14 7.42 1.78
CA ALA A 75 6.10 7.72 3.22
C ALA A 75 5.92 9.22 3.50
N LYS A 76 6.54 10.09 2.69
CA LYS A 76 6.34 11.54 2.77
C LYS A 76 4.87 11.94 2.67
N VAL A 77 4.15 11.42 1.68
CA VAL A 77 2.71 11.70 1.49
C VAL A 77 1.90 11.27 2.71
N PHE A 78 2.21 10.10 3.29
CA PHE A 78 1.56 9.66 4.53
C PHE A 78 1.84 10.60 5.69
N ILE A 79 3.10 10.97 5.92
CA ILE A 79 3.52 11.85 7.01
C ILE A 79 2.83 13.21 6.90
N GLU A 80 2.86 13.83 5.72
CA GLU A 80 2.19 15.10 5.46
C GLU A 80 0.68 14.99 5.62
N SER A 81 0.07 13.91 5.14
CA SER A 81 -1.37 13.69 5.27
C SER A 81 -1.80 13.45 6.71
N PHE A 82 -1.00 12.74 7.50
CA PHE A 82 -1.21 12.52 8.92
C PHE A 82 -1.11 13.84 9.70
N LYS A 83 -0.04 14.62 9.49
CA LYS A 83 0.16 15.94 10.14
C LYS A 83 -0.99 16.92 9.86
N ASN A 84 -1.58 16.83 8.66
CA ASN A 84 -2.68 17.68 8.24
C ASN A 84 -4.07 17.08 8.51
N ASN A 85 -4.17 15.94 9.19
CA ASN A 85 -5.42 15.24 9.47
C ASN A 85 -6.28 14.99 8.20
N ARG A 86 -5.62 14.60 7.10
CA ARG A 86 -6.24 14.34 5.79
C ARG A 86 -6.48 12.86 5.51
N LEU A 87 -5.95 11.95 6.33
CA LEU A 87 -6.11 10.51 6.14
C LEU A 87 -7.53 10.06 6.45
N ALA A 88 -8.06 9.16 5.62
CA ALA A 88 -9.31 8.46 5.93
C ALA A 88 -9.07 7.42 7.04
N ASP A 89 -10.11 7.09 7.81
CA ASP A 89 -10.04 6.14 8.93
C ASP A 89 -9.45 4.77 8.55
N ASN A 90 -9.66 4.32 7.31
CA ASN A 90 -9.15 3.05 6.82
C ASN A 90 -7.72 3.12 6.24
N HIS A 91 -7.07 4.28 6.29
CA HIS A 91 -5.69 4.53 5.84
C HIS A 91 -4.88 5.31 6.90
N ASP A 92 -5.30 5.24 8.16
CA ASP A 92 -4.84 6.04 9.29
C ASP A 92 -3.52 5.57 9.94
N ASN A 93 -2.92 4.50 9.41
CA ASN A 93 -1.67 3.94 9.91
C ASN A 93 -0.81 3.45 8.72
N PRO A 94 0.51 3.24 8.90
CA PRO A 94 1.42 2.95 7.77
C PRO A 94 0.99 1.74 6.93
N ASP A 95 0.64 0.61 7.56
CA ASP A 95 0.19 -0.59 6.84
C ASP A 95 -1.12 -0.41 6.07
N SER A 96 -2.12 0.24 6.70
CA SER A 96 -3.42 0.49 6.06
C SER A 96 -3.28 1.49 4.90
N PHE A 97 -2.44 2.51 5.05
CA PHE A 97 -2.06 3.42 3.98
C PHE A 97 -1.39 2.69 2.81
N CYS A 98 -0.41 1.81 3.06
CA CYS A 98 0.25 1.04 2.00
C CYS A 98 -0.70 0.05 1.29
N SER A 99 -1.76 -0.38 1.96
CA SER A 99 -2.85 -1.14 1.32
C SER A 99 -3.65 -0.25 0.36
N GLY A 100 -4.03 0.94 0.80
CA GLY A 100 -4.69 1.94 -0.04
C GLY A 100 -3.84 2.36 -1.24
N TYR A 101 -2.54 2.57 -1.04
CA TYR A 101 -1.57 2.91 -2.10
C TYR A 101 -1.50 1.84 -3.19
N ALA A 102 -1.45 0.57 -2.79
CA ALA A 102 -1.42 -0.57 -3.69
C ALA A 102 -2.70 -0.72 -4.52
N LEU A 103 -3.83 -0.30 -3.96
CA LEU A 103 -5.16 -0.32 -4.58
C LEU A 103 -5.49 0.95 -5.37
N GLY A 104 -4.63 1.98 -5.32
CA GLY A 104 -4.95 3.30 -5.90
C GLY A 104 -6.11 4.02 -5.19
N HIS A 105 -6.43 3.66 -3.94
CA HIS A 105 -7.53 4.20 -3.15
C HIS A 105 -7.19 5.52 -2.42
N LEU A 106 -6.04 6.12 -2.72
CA LEU A 106 -5.55 7.34 -2.08
C LEU A 106 -5.83 8.62 -2.88
N SER A 107 -6.64 8.55 -3.95
CA SER A 107 -6.95 9.69 -4.82
C SER A 107 -7.59 10.88 -4.11
N TYR A 108 -8.17 10.68 -2.93
CA TYR A 108 -8.66 11.78 -2.08
C TYR A 108 -7.54 12.69 -1.55
N LEU A 109 -6.29 12.21 -1.54
CA LEU A 109 -5.11 13.01 -1.15
C LEU A 109 -4.59 13.91 -2.28
N ASP A 110 -4.93 13.61 -3.53
CA ASP A 110 -4.54 14.38 -4.72
C ASP A 110 -5.28 15.73 -4.83
N TYR A 111 -6.35 15.92 -4.05
CA TYR A 111 -7.06 17.21 -3.99
C TYR A 111 -6.23 18.25 -3.21
N ASN A 112 -5.34 18.94 -3.92
CA ASN A 112 -4.67 20.18 -3.52
C ASN A 112 -4.37 21.07 -4.76
N GLU A 113 -5.34 21.25 -5.66
CA GLU A 113 -5.37 22.39 -6.60
C GLU A 113 -6.71 23.13 -6.49
N VAL A 114 -6.94 23.89 -5.41
CA VAL A 114 -7.62 25.21 -5.40
C VAL A 114 -7.12 26.02 -4.20
#